data_AF-A5WF30-F1
#
_entry.id   AF-A5WF30-F1
#
_cell.length_a   1.000
_cell.length_b   1.000
_cell.length_c   1.000
_cell.angle_alpha   90.00
_cell.angle_beta   90.00
_cell.angle_gamma   90.00
#
_symmetry.space_group_name_H-M   'P 1'
#
loop_
_entity.id
_entity.type
_entity.pdbx_description
1 polymer ?
#
loop_
_entity_poly.entity_id
_entity_poly.type
_entity_poly.pdbx_seq_one_letter_code
_entity_poly.pdbx_strand_id
1 'polypeptide(L)'
;MSALNFKEIPKAHEANGQQDTFELFAREFLSMKGFTVLSNPDRGADAGVDLIVEEHHQGMIGSTKVRWLVSCKHNAHSGNSVSPSVESNIIDRLVTNNCDAFMGFYSTLPSSGLTTNLEGIKNNHRKNYYIYDSALIEGELIKSPEGLNLVKRFFPRSYKVWQTENHKPALIFNGKPSLRCQICDKELLGEEKHGIILSWISLNKDYSDKKIEFINWVCKGDCDKALVSRMRNTHPKLIDRWEDIPDVAIPEHYLRWMLVIFNELHGKSKYSDEAFKDMKKFMINIFPFISRHLTISETERMEDLNFLASILD
;
A
#
# COMPACT_ATOMS: atom_id res chain seq x y z
N MET A 1 -8.23 -10.27 0.46
CA MET A 1 -8.13 -10.24 1.94
C MET A 1 -8.34 -8.80 2.36
N SER A 2 -9.05 -8.55 3.48
CA SER A 2 -9.17 -7.20 4.05
C SER A 2 -7.78 -6.70 4.40
N ALA A 3 -7.42 -5.51 3.94
CA ALA A 3 -6.12 -4.91 4.22
C ALA A 3 -6.02 -4.40 5.67
N LEU A 4 -7.15 -4.14 6.34
CA LEU A 4 -7.24 -3.63 7.70
C LEU A 4 -7.94 -4.60 8.65
N ASN A 5 -7.29 -4.93 9.76
CA ASN A 5 -7.88 -5.72 10.83
C ASN A 5 -8.52 -4.82 11.89
N PHE A 6 -9.84 -4.71 11.84
CA PHE A 6 -10.60 -3.91 12.81
C PHE A 6 -10.46 -4.37 14.27
N LYS A 7 -9.97 -5.58 14.53
CA LYS A 7 -9.69 -6.06 15.90
C LYS A 7 -8.46 -5.37 16.54
N GLU A 8 -7.69 -4.60 15.79
CA GLU A 8 -6.60 -3.78 16.34
C GLU A 8 -7.13 -2.61 17.19
N ILE A 9 -8.35 -2.15 16.91
CA ILE A 9 -9.02 -1.19 17.77
C ILE A 9 -9.57 -1.95 18.99
N PRO A 10 -9.28 -1.51 20.22
CA PRO A 10 -9.75 -2.16 21.45
C PRO A 10 -11.27 -2.21 21.56
N LYS A 11 -11.80 -3.17 22.32
CA LYS A 11 -13.24 -3.22 22.64
C LYS A 11 -13.61 -2.09 23.60
N ALA A 12 -14.82 -1.57 23.42
CA ALA A 12 -15.43 -0.58 24.31
C ALA A 12 -15.72 -1.12 25.73
N HIS A 13 -15.69 -2.43 25.98
CA HIS A 13 -16.12 -3.03 27.25
C HIS A 13 -14.99 -3.49 28.17
N GLU A 14 -13.73 -3.28 27.80
CA GLU A 14 -12.59 -3.58 28.67
C GLU A 14 -12.20 -2.31 29.45
N ALA A 15 -12.18 -2.37 30.78
CA ALA A 15 -11.94 -1.24 31.68
C ALA A 15 -10.46 -0.78 31.70
N ASN A 16 -9.89 -0.55 30.52
CA ASN A 16 -8.48 -0.18 30.31
C ASN A 16 -8.33 1.28 29.85
N GLY A 17 -9.39 2.09 29.92
CA GLY A 17 -9.37 3.51 29.56
C GLY A 17 -9.32 3.82 28.06
N GLN A 18 -9.37 2.79 27.20
CA GLN A 18 -9.33 2.89 25.73
C GLN A 18 -10.69 2.59 25.06
N GLN A 19 -11.78 2.67 25.84
CA GLN A 19 -13.11 2.25 25.39
C GLN A 19 -13.64 3.11 24.22
N ASP A 20 -13.24 4.38 24.17
CA ASP A 20 -13.72 5.37 23.19
C ASP A 20 -12.84 5.41 21.92
N THR A 21 -11.87 4.49 21.77
CA THR A 21 -10.90 4.54 20.66
C THR A 21 -11.58 4.43 19.30
N PHE A 22 -12.65 3.63 19.20
CA PHE A 22 -13.41 3.49 17.95
C PHE A 22 -14.21 4.76 17.60
N GLU A 23 -14.72 5.47 18.61
CA GLU A 23 -15.43 6.75 18.43
C GLU A 23 -14.47 7.87 18.06
N LEU A 24 -13.29 7.92 18.69
CA LEU A 24 -12.21 8.83 18.30
C LEU A 24 -11.73 8.57 16.87
N PHE A 25 -11.65 7.30 16.46
CA PHE A 25 -11.36 6.93 15.08
C PHE A 25 -12.45 7.42 14.12
N ALA A 26 -13.73 7.18 14.45
CA ALA A 26 -14.86 7.64 13.64
C ALA A 26 -14.87 9.17 13.48
N ARG A 27 -14.59 9.91 14.56
CA ARG A 27 -14.46 11.37 14.55
C ARG A 27 -13.40 11.84 13.54
N GLU A 28 -12.22 11.24 13.60
CA GLU A 28 -11.10 11.62 12.74
C GLU A 28 -11.34 11.21 11.28
N PHE A 29 -11.96 10.05 11.06
CA PHE A 29 -12.41 9.62 9.74
C PHE A 29 -13.43 10.59 9.13
N LEU A 30 -14.45 10.99 9.88
CA LEU A 30 -15.47 11.92 9.38
C LEU A 30 -14.90 13.32 9.14
N SER A 31 -14.00 13.79 10.01
CA SER A 31 -13.28 15.05 9.79
C SER A 31 -12.45 15.00 8.50
N MET A 32 -11.76 13.88 8.24
CA MET A 32 -11.01 13.66 6.98
C MET A 32 -11.94 13.69 5.76
N LYS A 33 -13.17 13.16 5.89
CA LYS A 33 -14.18 13.21 4.82
C LYS A 33 -14.80 14.59 4.60
N GLY A 34 -14.46 15.59 5.41
CA GLY A 34 -14.94 16.97 5.30
C GLY A 34 -16.16 17.29 6.15
N PHE A 35 -16.57 16.41 7.06
CA PHE A 35 -17.64 16.71 8.02
C PHE A 35 -17.12 17.62 9.15
N THR A 36 -17.96 18.52 9.62
CA THR A 36 -17.66 19.36 10.79
C THR A 36 -18.19 18.67 12.05
N VAL A 37 -17.33 18.34 12.99
CA VAL A 37 -17.73 17.71 14.26
C VAL A 37 -18.36 18.75 15.18
N LEU A 38 -19.64 18.58 15.52
CA LEU A 38 -20.38 19.49 16.40
C LEU A 38 -20.35 19.05 17.87
N SER A 39 -20.43 17.74 18.13
CA SER A 39 -20.23 17.17 19.47
C SER A 39 -19.06 16.18 19.44
N ASN A 40 -18.17 16.31 20.41
CA ASN A 40 -17.10 15.34 20.61
C ASN A 40 -17.63 14.14 21.41
N PRO A 41 -16.98 12.96 21.32
CA PRO A 41 -17.26 11.85 22.23
C PRO A 41 -17.02 12.30 23.67
N ASP A 42 -18.02 12.20 24.54
CA ASP A 42 -17.90 12.53 25.97
C ASP A 42 -18.10 11.27 26.83
N ARG A 43 -17.49 11.26 28.02
CA ARG A 43 -17.63 10.17 29.00
C ARG A 43 -18.75 10.52 29.97
N GLY A 44 -19.99 10.21 29.61
CA GLY A 44 -21.16 10.49 30.45
C GLY A 44 -22.39 9.67 30.09
N ALA A 45 -23.48 9.85 30.83
CA ALA A 45 -24.79 9.30 30.49
C ALA A 45 -25.38 10.07 29.30
N ASP A 46 -24.71 9.99 28.16
CA ASP A 46 -25.21 10.53 26.91
C ASP A 46 -26.40 9.68 26.50
N ALA A 47 -27.45 10.34 26.03
CA ALA A 47 -28.74 9.75 25.65
C ALA A 47 -28.64 8.87 24.37
N GLY A 48 -27.64 8.00 24.32
CA GLY A 48 -27.29 7.14 23.21
C GLY A 48 -26.75 7.89 22.01
N VAL A 49 -26.00 8.98 22.15
CA VAL A 49 -25.40 9.67 20.99
C VAL A 49 -23.89 9.60 21.09
N ASP A 50 -23.26 8.99 20.08
CA ASP A 50 -21.81 8.81 20.08
C ASP A 50 -21.13 10.06 19.50
N LEU A 51 -21.60 10.57 18.34
CA LEU A 51 -21.18 11.87 17.78
C LEU A 51 -22.31 12.57 17.01
N ILE A 52 -22.22 13.89 16.88
CA ILE A 52 -23.03 14.69 15.95
C ILE A 52 -22.08 15.42 15.01
N VAL A 53 -22.31 15.24 13.70
CA VAL A 53 -21.52 15.91 12.66
C VAL A 53 -22.42 16.68 11.71
N GLU A 54 -21.91 17.77 11.14
CA GLU A 54 -22.58 18.61 10.15
C GLU A 54 -21.90 18.44 8.79
N GLU A 55 -22.70 18.15 7.77
CA GLU A 55 -22.28 18.13 6.38
C GLU A 55 -22.70 19.44 5.71
N HIS A 56 -21.76 20.10 5.02
CA HIS A 56 -22.00 21.35 4.32
C HIS A 56 -22.02 21.11 2.81
N HIS A 57 -23.16 21.40 2.18
CA HIS A 57 -23.30 21.37 0.72
C HIS A 57 -23.32 22.80 0.20
N GLN A 58 -22.35 23.16 -0.62
CA GLN A 58 -22.31 24.47 -1.26
C GLN A 58 -22.91 24.38 -2.67
N GLY A 59 -24.12 24.89 -2.84
CA GLY A 59 -24.77 25.05 -4.14
C GLY A 59 -24.49 26.41 -4.77
N MET A 60 -24.89 26.60 -6.04
CA MET A 60 -24.72 27.88 -6.75
C MET A 60 -25.51 29.04 -6.13
N ILE A 61 -26.60 28.77 -5.40
CA ILE A 61 -27.55 29.77 -4.89
C ILE A 61 -27.53 29.85 -3.34
N GLY A 62 -26.89 28.90 -2.66
CA GLY A 62 -26.82 28.89 -1.20
C GLY A 62 -26.15 27.64 -0.66
N SER A 63 -25.93 27.63 0.66
CA SER A 63 -25.39 26.48 1.38
C SER A 63 -26.50 25.74 2.13
N THR A 64 -26.61 24.43 1.96
CA THR A 64 -27.43 23.58 2.82
C THR A 64 -26.56 22.86 3.84
N LYS A 65 -27.11 22.68 5.05
CA LYS A 65 -26.46 21.98 6.15
C LYS A 65 -27.31 20.77 6.51
N VAL A 66 -26.68 19.62 6.70
CA VAL A 66 -27.34 18.40 7.16
C VAL A 66 -26.67 17.95 8.44
N ARG A 67 -27.44 17.83 9.52
CA ARG A 67 -26.96 17.32 10.80
C ARG A 67 -27.15 15.81 10.88
N TRP A 68 -26.05 15.11 11.09
CA TRP A 68 -25.99 13.67 11.17
C TRP A 68 -25.80 13.23 12.62
N LEU A 69 -26.71 12.39 13.11
CA LEU A 69 -26.51 11.65 14.35
C LEU A 69 -25.69 10.40 14.01
N VAL A 70 -24.47 10.33 14.54
CA VAL A 70 -23.55 9.22 14.30
C VAL A 70 -23.64 8.23 15.45
N SER A 71 -23.81 6.97 15.11
CA SER A 71 -23.79 5.84 16.05
C SER A 71 -22.66 4.89 15.68
N CYS A 72 -21.68 4.77 16.57
CA CYS A 72 -20.49 3.97 16.43
C CYS A 72 -20.71 2.59 17.08
N LYS A 73 -20.55 1.50 16.33
CA LYS A 73 -20.67 0.14 16.89
C LYS A 73 -19.50 -0.74 16.50
N HIS A 74 -18.78 -1.22 17.51
CA HIS A 74 -17.55 -1.98 17.34
C HIS A 74 -17.72 -3.49 17.62
N ASN A 75 -18.23 -4.23 16.64
CA ASN A 75 -18.49 -5.67 16.76
C ASN A 75 -17.44 -6.57 16.10
N ALA A 76 -16.34 -6.02 15.57
CA ALA A 76 -15.29 -6.79 14.87
C ALA A 76 -14.71 -7.96 15.69
N HIS A 77 -14.71 -7.84 17.02
CA HIS A 77 -14.22 -8.90 17.91
C HIS A 77 -15.18 -10.07 18.08
N SER A 78 -16.49 -9.83 18.05
CA SER A 78 -17.51 -10.89 18.10
C SER A 78 -17.81 -11.44 16.71
N GLY A 79 -17.59 -10.65 15.65
CA GLY A 79 -17.97 -10.98 14.28
C GLY A 79 -19.48 -10.84 14.02
N ASN A 80 -20.25 -10.40 15.02
CA ASN A 80 -21.70 -10.27 14.89
C ASN A 80 -22.07 -9.04 14.09
N SER A 81 -23.15 -9.14 13.32
CA SER A 81 -23.77 -7.99 12.67
C SER A 81 -24.44 -7.07 13.69
N VAL A 82 -24.62 -5.80 13.32
CA VAL A 82 -25.33 -4.83 14.17
C VAL A 82 -26.84 -5.06 14.03
N SER A 83 -27.53 -5.35 15.13
CA SER A 83 -28.96 -5.69 15.16
C SER A 83 -29.84 -4.49 15.55
N PRO A 84 -31.16 -4.54 15.23
CA PRO A 84 -32.12 -3.52 15.70
C PRO A 84 -32.19 -3.37 17.22
N SER A 85 -31.88 -4.43 17.97
CA SER A 85 -31.84 -4.36 19.44
C SER A 85 -30.68 -3.53 19.96
N VAL A 86 -29.56 -3.49 19.23
CA VAL A 86 -28.41 -2.64 19.53
C VAL A 86 -28.69 -1.19 19.14
N GLU A 87 -29.38 -0.98 18.02
CA GLU A 87 -29.78 0.34 17.51
C GLU A 87 -31.28 0.59 17.69
N SER A 88 -31.67 0.77 18.95
CA SER A 88 -33.06 1.07 19.30
C SER A 88 -33.35 2.58 19.26
N ASN A 89 -34.63 2.92 19.04
CA ASN A 89 -35.18 4.27 19.15
C ASN A 89 -34.45 5.34 18.32
N ILE A 90 -34.04 5.00 17.09
CA ILE A 90 -33.29 5.90 16.19
C ILE A 90 -34.06 7.21 15.93
N ILE A 91 -35.37 7.15 15.69
CA ILE A 91 -36.21 8.33 15.45
C ILE A 91 -36.21 9.26 16.66
N ASP A 92 -36.43 8.71 17.86
CA ASP A 92 -36.49 9.50 19.09
C ASP A 92 -35.15 10.18 19.36
N ARG A 93 -34.04 9.47 19.11
CA ARG A 93 -32.68 10.02 19.19
C ARG A 93 -32.47 11.17 18.20
N LEU A 94 -32.92 11.01 16.95
CA LEU A 94 -32.83 12.07 15.93
C LEU A 94 -33.62 13.32 16.32
N VAL A 95 -34.85 13.15 16.82
CA VAL A 95 -35.71 14.26 17.23
C VAL A 95 -35.14 14.96 18.46
N THR A 96 -34.72 14.20 19.47
CA THR A 96 -34.18 14.73 20.73
C THR A 96 -32.92 15.57 20.51
N ASN A 97 -32.07 15.16 19.55
CA ASN A 97 -30.81 15.85 19.25
C ASN A 97 -30.90 16.83 18.07
N ASN A 98 -32.11 17.05 17.54
CA ASN A 98 -32.37 17.92 16.40
C ASN A 98 -31.47 17.60 15.18
N CYS A 99 -31.37 16.31 14.84
CA CYS A 99 -30.63 15.80 13.69
C CYS A 99 -31.55 15.50 12.50
N ASP A 100 -31.02 15.70 11.30
CA ASP A 100 -31.73 15.53 10.03
C ASP A 100 -31.62 14.12 9.49
N ALA A 101 -30.50 13.45 9.78
CA ALA A 101 -30.18 12.14 9.23
C ALA A 101 -29.39 11.28 10.23
N PHE A 102 -29.41 9.96 10.01
CA PHE A 102 -28.71 8.97 10.82
C PHE A 102 -27.49 8.41 10.10
N MET A 103 -26.37 8.27 10.81
CA MET A 103 -25.17 7.64 10.28
C MET A 103 -24.73 6.49 11.17
N GLY A 104 -24.75 5.28 10.62
CA GLY A 104 -24.18 4.11 11.28
C GLY A 104 -22.71 3.96 10.92
N PHE A 105 -21.82 3.96 11.90
CA PHE A 105 -20.39 3.74 11.71
C PHE A 105 -19.99 2.43 12.37
N TYR A 106 -19.88 1.36 11.57
CA TYR A 106 -19.84 -0.01 12.06
C TYR A 106 -18.57 -0.74 11.64
N SER A 107 -17.94 -1.46 12.57
CA SER A 107 -16.81 -2.33 12.24
C SER A 107 -17.24 -3.70 11.67
N THR A 108 -18.54 -3.94 11.54
CA THR A 108 -19.15 -5.11 10.88
C THR A 108 -20.37 -4.67 10.06
N LEU A 109 -20.99 -5.60 9.34
CA LEU A 109 -22.19 -5.32 8.54
C LEU A 109 -23.43 -5.12 9.44
N PRO A 110 -24.38 -4.26 9.06
CA PRO A 110 -25.71 -4.26 9.68
C PRO A 110 -26.46 -5.56 9.37
N SER A 111 -27.33 -6.00 10.27
CA SER A 111 -28.21 -7.13 10.00
C SER A 111 -29.34 -6.74 9.06
N SER A 112 -29.93 -7.71 8.36
CA SER A 112 -31.07 -7.47 7.46
C SER A 112 -32.23 -6.77 8.17
N GLY A 113 -32.52 -7.14 9.41
CA GLY A 113 -33.55 -6.50 10.22
C GLY A 113 -33.26 -5.02 10.52
N LEU A 114 -31.99 -4.64 10.71
CA LEU A 114 -31.62 -3.25 10.90
C LEU A 114 -31.78 -2.45 9.60
N THR A 115 -31.37 -3.03 8.47
CA THR A 115 -31.57 -2.42 7.15
C THR A 115 -33.04 -2.16 6.86
N THR A 116 -33.93 -3.14 7.12
CA THR A 116 -35.38 -2.96 6.96
C THR A 116 -35.92 -1.84 7.85
N ASN A 117 -35.44 -1.71 9.08
CA ASN A 117 -35.85 -0.63 9.98
C ASN A 117 -35.41 0.75 9.45
N LEU A 118 -34.17 0.87 8.99
CA LEU A 118 -33.63 2.10 8.41
C LEU A 118 -34.36 2.52 7.11
N GLU A 119 -34.71 1.56 6.26
CA GLU A 119 -35.55 1.82 5.08
C GLU A 119 -36.95 2.30 5.48
N GLY A 120 -37.53 1.71 6.52
CA GLY A 120 -38.79 2.17 7.11
C GLY A 120 -38.71 3.62 7.61
N ILE A 121 -37.61 3.98 8.28
CA ILE A 121 -37.33 5.36 8.74
C ILE A 121 -37.29 6.34 7.55
N LYS A 122 -36.58 5.97 6.49
CA LYS A 122 -36.47 6.79 5.27
C LYS A 122 -37.82 7.02 4.61
N ASN A 123 -38.62 5.98 4.47
CA ASN A 123 -39.90 6.04 3.75
C ASN A 123 -41.01 6.70 4.59
N ASN A 124 -41.11 6.38 5.87
CA ASN A 124 -42.22 6.80 6.73
C ASN A 124 -41.97 8.14 7.41
N HIS A 125 -40.72 8.44 7.78
CA HIS A 125 -40.37 9.64 8.55
C HIS A 125 -39.55 10.66 7.73
N ARG A 126 -39.25 10.36 6.46
CA ARG A 126 -38.47 11.23 5.55
C ARG A 126 -37.10 11.65 6.13
N LYS A 127 -36.50 10.80 6.97
CA LYS A 127 -35.17 10.99 7.54
C LYS A 127 -34.17 10.14 6.77
N ASN A 128 -33.10 10.75 6.27
CA ASN A 128 -32.07 10.02 5.53
C ASN A 128 -31.20 9.21 6.46
N TYR A 129 -30.54 8.18 5.92
CA TYR A 129 -29.51 7.44 6.63
C TYR A 129 -28.34 7.08 5.72
N TYR A 130 -27.17 6.86 6.31
CA TYR A 130 -25.99 6.33 5.64
C TYR A 130 -25.24 5.36 6.55
N ILE A 131 -24.72 4.27 6.00
CA ILE A 131 -23.98 3.27 6.76
C ILE A 131 -22.56 3.17 6.21
N TYR A 132 -21.59 3.38 7.09
CA TYR A 132 -20.20 3.01 6.89
C TYR A 132 -19.97 1.64 7.52
N ASP A 133 -19.87 0.61 6.69
CA ASP A 133 -19.37 -0.70 7.11
C ASP A 133 -17.84 -0.79 7.00
N SER A 134 -17.27 -1.88 7.52
CA SER A 134 -15.82 -2.08 7.53
C SER A 134 -15.16 -2.05 6.15
N ALA A 135 -15.84 -2.53 5.10
CA ALA A 135 -15.31 -2.54 3.74
C ALA A 135 -15.33 -1.14 3.12
N LEU A 136 -16.40 -0.37 3.34
CA LEU A 136 -16.48 1.02 2.90
C LEU A 136 -15.44 1.89 3.63
N ILE A 137 -15.29 1.71 4.94
CA ILE A 137 -14.28 2.42 5.74
C ILE A 137 -12.87 2.09 5.23
N GLU A 138 -12.56 0.81 5.03
CA GLU A 138 -11.26 0.36 4.49
C GLU A 138 -10.98 0.99 3.12
N GLY A 139 -11.96 0.94 2.21
CA GLY A 139 -11.82 1.49 0.86
C GLY A 139 -11.52 2.99 0.86
N GLU A 140 -12.12 3.76 1.76
CA GLU A 140 -11.87 5.21 1.85
C GLU A 140 -10.52 5.54 2.50
N LEU A 141 -10.08 4.73 3.48
CA LEU A 141 -8.80 4.93 4.16
C LEU A 141 -7.59 4.70 3.25
N ILE A 142 -7.64 3.68 2.39
CA ILE A 142 -6.48 3.29 1.57
C ILE A 142 -6.30 4.21 0.34
N LYS A 143 -7.36 4.88 -0.11
CA LYS A 143 -7.34 5.74 -1.31
C LYS A 143 -6.59 7.06 -1.11
N SER A 144 -6.47 7.56 0.11
CA SER A 144 -5.96 8.92 0.38
C SER A 144 -4.73 8.92 1.29
N PRO A 145 -3.77 9.84 1.10
CA PRO A 145 -2.64 10.00 2.02
C PRO A 145 -3.07 10.32 3.46
N GLU A 146 -4.13 11.10 3.63
CA GLU A 146 -4.71 11.42 4.94
C GLU A 146 -5.32 10.17 5.61
N GLY A 147 -6.00 9.32 4.82
CA GLY A 147 -6.50 8.04 5.29
C GLY A 147 -5.38 7.10 5.75
N LEU A 148 -4.26 7.06 5.03
CA LEU A 148 -3.08 6.30 5.45
C LEU A 148 -2.49 6.78 6.79
N ASN A 149 -2.58 8.08 7.11
CA ASN A 149 -2.18 8.60 8.41
C ASN A 149 -3.07 8.06 9.54
N LEU A 150 -4.39 7.98 9.30
CA LEU A 150 -5.32 7.34 10.24
C LEU A 150 -5.03 5.85 10.39
N VAL A 151 -4.73 5.16 9.27
CA VAL A 151 -4.35 3.74 9.28
C VAL A 151 -3.09 3.51 10.12
N LYS A 152 -2.07 4.35 9.94
CA LYS A 152 -0.82 4.29 10.74
C LYS A 152 -1.07 4.43 12.24
N ARG A 153 -2.07 5.24 12.63
CA ARG A 153 -2.41 5.51 14.04
C ARG A 153 -3.28 4.42 14.66
N PHE A 154 -4.35 4.01 13.99
CA PHE A 154 -5.38 3.12 14.56
C PHE A 154 -5.23 1.65 14.16
N PHE A 155 -4.50 1.35 13.07
CA PHE A 155 -4.24 -0.01 12.59
C PHE A 155 -2.73 -0.24 12.34
N PRO A 156 -1.85 -0.03 13.35
CA PRO A 156 -0.41 -0.04 13.15
C PRO A 156 0.17 -1.39 12.68
N ARG A 157 -0.48 -2.52 13.01
CA ARG A 157 -0.02 -3.85 12.54
C ARG A 157 -0.45 -4.07 11.10
N SER A 158 -1.70 -3.81 10.77
CA SER A 158 -2.22 -3.87 9.39
C SER A 158 -1.45 -2.93 8.47
N TYR A 159 -1.14 -1.72 8.94
CA TYR A 159 -0.32 -0.76 8.18
C TYR A 159 1.07 -1.31 7.85
N LYS A 160 1.75 -1.97 8.80
CA LYS A 160 3.07 -2.57 8.55
C LYS A 160 3.00 -3.69 7.51
N VAL A 161 1.98 -4.55 7.58
CA VAL A 161 1.77 -5.61 6.60
C VAL A 161 1.47 -5.00 5.23
N TRP A 162 0.51 -4.08 5.17
CA TRP A 162 0.16 -3.36 3.93
C TRP A 162 1.35 -2.64 3.31
N GLN A 163 2.17 -1.96 4.11
CA GLN A 163 3.38 -1.27 3.65
C GLN A 163 4.42 -2.25 3.09
N THR A 164 4.53 -3.45 3.67
CA THR A 164 5.46 -4.48 3.19
C THR A 164 4.97 -5.10 1.87
N GLU A 165 3.67 -5.38 1.77
CA GLU A 165 3.05 -5.99 0.59
C GLU A 165 2.86 -4.99 -0.56
N ASN A 166 2.69 -3.70 -0.26
CA ASN A 166 2.48 -2.62 -1.23
C ASN A 166 3.66 -1.63 -1.22
N HIS A 167 4.89 -2.16 -1.13
CA HIS A 167 6.08 -1.33 -1.12
C HIS A 167 6.28 -0.68 -2.50
N LYS A 168 6.21 0.65 -2.54
CA LYS A 168 6.63 1.42 -3.73
C LYS A 168 8.16 1.39 -3.80
N PRO A 169 8.76 1.41 -5.00
CA PRO A 169 10.21 1.53 -5.11
C PRO A 169 10.69 2.74 -4.30
N ALA A 170 11.73 2.51 -3.50
CA ALA A 170 12.35 3.57 -2.74
C ALA A 170 12.91 4.64 -3.67
N LEU A 171 12.62 5.90 -3.35
CA LEU A 171 13.21 7.06 -4.01
C LEU A 171 14.64 7.24 -3.51
N ILE A 172 15.57 6.43 -4.04
CA ILE A 172 17.00 6.48 -3.69
C ILE A 172 17.78 7.36 -4.66
N PHE A 173 17.38 7.38 -5.93
CA PHE A 173 18.03 8.15 -6.98
C PHE A 173 17.11 9.26 -7.49
N ASN A 174 17.68 10.37 -7.99
CA ASN A 174 16.92 11.50 -8.54
C ASN A 174 16.08 11.14 -9.79
N GLY A 175 16.32 9.97 -10.40
CA GLY A 175 15.54 9.42 -11.50
C GLY A 175 14.71 8.22 -11.08
N LYS A 176 13.54 8.05 -11.70
CA LYS A 176 12.76 6.80 -11.57
C LYS A 176 13.59 5.63 -12.13
N PRO A 177 13.67 4.49 -11.42
CA PRO A 177 14.33 3.30 -11.95
C PRO A 177 13.67 2.89 -13.27
N SER A 178 14.49 2.54 -14.26
CA SER A 178 14.00 2.17 -15.59
C SER A 178 14.89 1.10 -16.19
N LEU A 179 14.27 0.03 -16.66
CA LEU A 179 14.94 -1.06 -17.35
C LEU A 179 14.12 -1.42 -18.59
N ARG A 180 14.53 -0.89 -19.73
CA ARG A 180 13.87 -1.15 -21.01
C ARG A 180 14.38 -2.44 -21.63
N CYS A 181 13.45 -3.25 -22.13
CA CYS A 181 13.75 -4.47 -22.89
C CYS A 181 14.70 -4.14 -24.05
N GLN A 182 15.82 -4.84 -24.13
CA GLN A 182 16.83 -4.58 -25.16
C GLN A 182 16.42 -5.00 -26.59
N ILE A 183 15.21 -5.56 -26.76
CA ILE A 183 14.64 -5.94 -28.05
C ILE A 183 13.46 -5.04 -28.46
N CYS A 184 12.48 -4.85 -27.57
CA CYS A 184 11.25 -4.12 -27.90
C CYS A 184 11.09 -2.77 -27.20
N ASP A 185 12.09 -2.34 -26.41
CA ASP A 185 12.10 -1.10 -25.64
C ASP A 185 10.99 -0.93 -24.58
N LYS A 186 10.18 -1.97 -24.33
CA LYS A 186 9.15 -1.97 -23.28
C LYS A 186 9.79 -1.86 -21.89
N GLU A 187 9.20 -1.04 -21.01
CA GLU A 187 9.59 -0.93 -19.61
C GLU A 187 9.32 -2.24 -18.85
N LEU A 188 10.35 -2.78 -18.19
CA LEU A 188 10.32 -4.05 -17.45
C LEU A 188 9.99 -3.84 -15.95
N LEU A 189 10.18 -2.62 -15.44
CA LEU A 189 10.00 -2.26 -14.02
C LEU A 189 8.72 -1.44 -13.77
N GLY A 190 7.66 -1.70 -14.53
CA GLY A 190 6.35 -1.06 -14.38
C GLY A 190 5.58 -1.51 -13.12
N GLU A 191 4.26 -1.29 -13.10
CA GLU A 191 3.38 -1.74 -12.00
C GLU A 191 3.53 -3.25 -11.74
N GLU A 192 3.50 -4.03 -12.82
CA GLU A 192 3.90 -5.44 -12.82
C GLU A 192 5.30 -5.59 -13.41
N LYS A 193 6.24 -5.97 -12.55
CA LYS A 193 7.60 -6.33 -12.98
C LYS A 193 7.53 -7.57 -13.86
N HIS A 194 8.29 -7.59 -14.94
CA HIS A 194 8.35 -8.75 -15.82
C HIS A 194 9.67 -8.78 -16.60
N GLY A 195 9.92 -9.93 -17.23
CA GLY A 195 11.14 -10.15 -18.02
C GLY A 195 12.18 -10.96 -17.26
N ILE A 196 13.30 -11.19 -17.95
CA ILE A 196 14.42 -12.00 -17.46
C ILE A 196 15.72 -11.24 -17.71
N ILE A 197 16.70 -11.49 -16.84
CA ILE A 197 18.11 -11.15 -17.07
C ILE A 197 18.83 -12.42 -17.52
N LEU A 198 19.62 -12.33 -18.60
CA LEU A 198 20.44 -13.42 -19.12
C LEU A 198 21.92 -13.06 -19.04
N SER A 199 22.73 -14.00 -18.56
CA SER A 199 24.19 -13.95 -18.58
C SER A 199 24.72 -14.93 -19.61
N TRP A 200 25.54 -14.45 -20.55
CA TRP A 200 26.18 -15.27 -21.59
C TRP A 200 27.62 -15.57 -21.23
N ILE A 201 27.94 -16.85 -21.09
CA ILE A 201 29.15 -17.32 -20.45
C ILE A 201 30.00 -18.11 -21.44
N SER A 202 31.28 -17.77 -21.54
CA SER A 202 32.31 -18.60 -22.17
C SER A 202 33.04 -19.39 -21.08
N LEU A 203 33.39 -20.64 -21.39
CA LEU A 203 34.14 -21.53 -20.50
C LEU A 203 35.53 -21.79 -21.09
N ASN A 204 36.56 -21.78 -20.24
CA ASN A 204 37.88 -22.24 -20.65
C ASN A 204 37.88 -23.77 -20.91
N LYS A 205 38.95 -24.29 -21.52
CA LYS A 205 39.05 -25.72 -21.89
C LYS A 205 38.94 -26.67 -20.70
N ASP A 206 39.31 -26.21 -19.50
CA ASP A 206 39.34 -27.00 -18.27
C ASP A 206 38.08 -26.79 -17.42
N TYR A 207 37.07 -26.07 -17.93
CA TYR A 207 35.82 -25.72 -17.24
C TYR A 207 36.02 -25.02 -15.88
N SER A 208 37.23 -24.54 -15.62
CA SER A 208 37.66 -24.00 -14.33
C SER A 208 37.53 -22.47 -14.25
N ASP A 209 37.68 -21.81 -15.40
CA ASP A 209 37.50 -20.36 -15.53
C ASP A 209 36.30 -20.08 -16.42
N LYS A 210 35.38 -19.27 -15.91
CA LYS A 210 34.23 -18.77 -16.65
C LYS A 210 34.40 -17.27 -16.92
N LYS A 211 34.07 -16.86 -18.14
CA LYS A 211 34.02 -15.44 -18.49
C LYS A 211 32.61 -15.07 -18.91
N ILE A 212 32.05 -14.08 -18.24
CA ILE A 212 30.73 -13.53 -18.55
C ILE A 212 30.96 -12.47 -19.63
N GLU A 213 30.55 -12.81 -20.84
CA GLU A 213 30.82 -12.03 -22.05
C GLU A 213 29.75 -10.95 -22.26
N PHE A 214 28.49 -11.29 -22.00
CA PHE A 214 27.36 -10.37 -22.20
C PHE A 214 26.31 -10.57 -21.10
N ILE A 215 25.64 -9.48 -20.76
CA ILE A 215 24.46 -9.49 -19.91
C ILE A 215 23.35 -8.76 -20.64
N ASN A 216 22.18 -9.39 -20.70
CA ASN A 216 21.04 -8.84 -21.39
C ASN A 216 19.77 -8.94 -20.53
N TRP A 217 18.80 -8.08 -20.79
CA TRP A 217 17.48 -8.18 -20.16
C TRP A 217 16.38 -7.89 -21.17
N VAL A 218 15.36 -8.76 -21.15
CA VAL A 218 14.30 -8.77 -22.17
C VAL A 218 12.98 -9.25 -21.60
N CYS A 219 11.88 -8.94 -22.30
CA CYS A 219 10.59 -9.54 -22.01
C CYS A 219 10.64 -11.07 -22.24
N LYS A 220 9.89 -11.82 -21.43
CA LYS A 220 9.65 -13.25 -21.66
C LYS A 220 8.88 -13.48 -22.96
N GLY A 221 9.08 -14.64 -23.58
CA GLY A 221 8.38 -15.01 -24.81
C GLY A 221 9.17 -14.59 -26.05
N ASP A 222 8.59 -13.74 -26.90
CA ASP A 222 9.16 -13.48 -28.23
C ASP A 222 10.50 -12.72 -28.18
N CYS A 223 10.66 -11.78 -27.24
CA CYS A 223 11.91 -11.04 -27.09
C CYS A 223 13.06 -11.94 -26.60
N ASP A 224 12.80 -12.78 -25.61
CA ASP A 224 13.72 -13.81 -25.13
C ASP A 224 14.13 -14.77 -26.27
N LYS A 225 13.16 -15.38 -26.96
CA LYS A 225 13.43 -16.28 -28.10
C LYS A 225 14.26 -15.60 -29.20
N ALA A 226 13.95 -14.35 -29.53
CA ALA A 226 14.67 -13.57 -30.53
C ALA A 226 16.11 -13.30 -30.09
N LEU A 227 16.33 -12.89 -28.84
CA LEU A 227 17.65 -12.67 -28.28
C LEU A 227 18.46 -13.96 -28.26
N VAL A 228 17.90 -15.05 -27.74
CA VAL A 228 18.57 -16.35 -27.67
C VAL A 228 18.93 -16.83 -29.07
N SER A 229 18.01 -16.77 -30.04
CA SER A 229 18.29 -17.15 -31.43
C SER A 229 19.45 -16.34 -32.02
N ARG A 230 19.44 -15.01 -31.85
CA ARG A 230 20.52 -14.13 -32.29
C ARG A 230 21.86 -14.49 -31.64
N MET A 231 21.87 -14.70 -30.33
CA MET A 231 23.10 -15.02 -29.57
C MET A 231 23.64 -16.39 -29.93
N ARG A 232 22.79 -17.40 -30.16
CA ARG A 232 23.19 -18.73 -30.61
C ARG A 232 23.78 -18.72 -32.02
N ASN A 233 23.25 -17.89 -32.92
CA ASN A 233 23.78 -17.75 -34.27
C ASN A 233 25.12 -17.01 -34.31
N THR A 234 25.27 -15.96 -33.52
CA THR A 234 26.47 -15.11 -33.51
C THR A 234 27.58 -15.65 -32.61
N HIS A 235 27.22 -16.32 -31.52
CA HIS A 235 28.12 -16.80 -30.48
C HIS A 235 27.76 -18.24 -30.05
N PRO A 236 27.87 -19.23 -30.95
CA PRO A 236 27.36 -20.59 -30.72
C PRO A 236 28.01 -21.33 -29.54
N LYS A 237 29.17 -20.87 -29.07
CA LYS A 237 29.92 -21.48 -27.96
C LYS A 237 29.56 -20.92 -26.58
N LEU A 238 28.77 -19.84 -26.51
CA LEU A 238 28.35 -19.28 -25.23
C LEU A 238 27.22 -20.10 -24.62
N ILE A 239 27.16 -20.14 -23.30
CA ILE A 239 26.08 -20.78 -22.55
C ILE A 239 25.31 -19.65 -21.85
N ASP A 240 23.98 -19.65 -21.93
CA ASP A 240 23.17 -18.73 -21.16
C ASP A 240 22.80 -19.29 -19.78
N ARG A 241 22.65 -18.37 -18.83
CA ARG A 241 21.91 -18.56 -17.58
C ARG A 241 20.95 -17.40 -17.46
N TRP A 242 19.74 -17.66 -16.98
CA TRP A 242 18.74 -16.61 -16.79
C TRP A 242 18.20 -16.61 -15.37
N GLU A 243 17.76 -15.44 -14.93
CA GLU A 243 17.01 -15.24 -13.70
C GLU A 243 15.78 -14.37 -13.99
N ASP A 244 14.73 -14.56 -13.20
CA ASP A 244 13.50 -13.79 -13.29
C ASP A 244 13.67 -12.40 -12.68
N ILE A 245 13.32 -11.33 -13.39
CA ILE A 245 13.46 -9.97 -12.86
C ILE A 245 12.62 -9.75 -11.60
N PRO A 246 11.33 -10.15 -11.57
CA PRO A 246 10.54 -10.23 -10.35
C PRO A 246 11.23 -10.94 -9.17
N ASP A 247 11.87 -12.09 -9.40
CA ASP A 247 12.54 -12.84 -8.33
C ASP A 247 13.80 -12.11 -7.84
N VAL A 248 14.57 -11.50 -8.74
CA VAL A 248 15.74 -10.67 -8.38
C VAL A 248 15.35 -9.40 -7.64
N ALA A 249 14.10 -8.93 -7.76
CA ALA A 249 13.58 -7.82 -6.96
C ALA A 249 13.16 -8.24 -5.53
N ILE A 250 13.27 -9.52 -5.16
CA ILE A 250 13.03 -9.99 -3.78
C ILE A 250 14.27 -9.67 -2.93
N PRO A 251 14.15 -9.00 -1.77
CA PRO A 251 15.29 -8.55 -0.97
C PRO A 251 16.33 -9.63 -0.64
N GLU A 252 15.88 -10.79 -0.18
CA GLU A 252 16.77 -11.90 0.14
C GLU A 252 17.47 -12.45 -1.11
N HIS A 253 16.73 -12.61 -2.21
CA HIS A 253 17.26 -13.15 -3.44
C HIS A 253 18.29 -12.20 -4.07
N TYR A 254 18.02 -10.88 -4.06
CA TYR A 254 18.98 -9.87 -4.48
C TYR A 254 20.28 -9.91 -3.66
N LEU A 255 20.20 -10.04 -2.33
CA LEU A 255 21.40 -10.17 -1.48
C LEU A 255 22.19 -11.42 -1.83
N ARG A 256 21.52 -12.58 -1.98
CA ARG A 256 22.18 -13.82 -2.42
C ARG A 256 22.84 -13.64 -3.78
N TRP A 257 22.18 -12.96 -4.70
CA TRP A 257 22.70 -12.69 -6.04
C TRP A 257 23.92 -11.77 -6.01
N MET A 258 23.91 -10.70 -5.20
CA MET A 258 25.09 -9.86 -4.96
C MET A 258 26.27 -10.65 -4.40
N LEU A 259 26.04 -11.55 -3.45
CA LEU A 259 27.09 -12.42 -2.91
C LEU A 259 27.66 -13.36 -3.96
N VAL A 260 26.82 -13.90 -4.86
CA VAL A 260 27.29 -14.70 -6.01
C VAL A 260 28.22 -13.86 -6.88
N ILE A 261 27.85 -12.62 -7.22
CA ILE A 261 28.67 -11.72 -8.03
C ILE A 261 30.01 -11.42 -7.32
N PHE A 262 30.01 -11.14 -6.01
CA PHE A 262 31.25 -10.92 -5.26
C PHE A 262 32.14 -12.16 -5.23
N ASN A 263 31.57 -13.35 -5.05
CA ASN A 263 32.33 -14.60 -5.10
C ASN A 263 32.92 -14.85 -6.49
N GLU A 264 32.20 -14.48 -7.55
CA GLU A 264 32.70 -14.58 -8.92
C GLU A 264 33.86 -13.62 -9.18
N LEU A 265 33.74 -12.37 -8.73
CA LEU A 265 34.78 -11.34 -8.85
C LEU A 265 36.02 -11.66 -7.99
N HIS A 266 35.84 -12.27 -6.82
CA HIS A 266 36.94 -12.72 -5.98
C HIS A 266 37.61 -13.99 -6.54
N GLY A 267 36.82 -14.86 -7.18
CA GLY A 267 37.30 -16.07 -7.81
C GLY A 267 38.01 -15.82 -9.13
N LYS A 268 38.07 -16.84 -9.99
CA LYS A 268 38.69 -16.75 -11.31
C LYS A 268 37.74 -16.24 -12.41
N SER A 269 36.52 -15.87 -12.04
CA SER A 269 35.54 -15.43 -13.05
C SER A 269 35.92 -14.04 -13.56
N LYS A 270 35.80 -13.84 -14.87
CA LYS A 270 36.03 -12.53 -15.49
C LYS A 270 34.76 -12.02 -16.11
N TYR A 271 34.58 -10.71 -16.09
CA TYR A 271 33.53 -10.03 -16.84
C TYR A 271 34.19 -9.30 -18.02
N SER A 272 33.54 -9.27 -19.18
CA SER A 272 33.86 -8.26 -20.17
C SER A 272 33.50 -6.87 -19.64
N ASP A 273 34.12 -5.81 -20.17
CA ASP A 273 33.81 -4.44 -19.74
C ASP A 273 32.32 -4.10 -19.96
N GLU A 274 31.76 -4.59 -21.07
CA GLU A 274 30.35 -4.39 -21.42
C GLU A 274 29.43 -5.15 -20.46
N ALA A 275 29.72 -6.44 -20.19
CA ALA A 275 28.96 -7.21 -19.21
C ALA A 275 29.02 -6.59 -17.81
N PHE A 276 30.20 -6.14 -17.38
CA PHE A 276 30.35 -5.51 -16.07
C PHE A 276 29.55 -4.19 -15.97
N LYS A 277 29.55 -3.38 -17.04
CA LYS A 277 28.75 -2.15 -17.11
C LYS A 277 27.25 -2.44 -17.04
N ASP A 278 26.79 -3.42 -17.80
CA ASP A 278 25.37 -3.81 -17.86
C ASP A 278 24.92 -4.44 -16.54
N MET A 279 25.77 -5.24 -15.89
CA MET A 279 25.52 -5.78 -14.55
C MET A 279 25.28 -4.67 -13.53
N LYS A 280 26.17 -3.67 -13.48
CA LYS A 280 26.02 -2.50 -12.58
C LYS A 280 24.72 -1.76 -12.86
N LYS A 281 24.40 -1.52 -14.14
CA LYS A 281 23.16 -0.85 -14.53
C LYS A 281 21.93 -1.61 -14.05
N PHE A 282 21.91 -2.92 -14.22
CA PHE A 282 20.82 -3.76 -13.75
C PHE A 282 20.67 -3.69 -12.22
N MET A 283 21.76 -3.90 -11.47
CA MET A 283 21.77 -3.85 -10.01
C MET A 283 21.23 -2.53 -9.46
N ILE A 284 21.70 -1.40 -10.01
CA ILE A 284 21.27 -0.06 -9.60
C ILE A 284 19.77 0.14 -9.84
N ASN A 285 19.22 -0.37 -10.93
CA ASN A 285 17.79 -0.21 -11.24
C ASN A 285 16.88 -1.16 -10.44
N ILE A 286 17.39 -2.30 -9.98
CA ILE A 286 16.63 -3.24 -9.14
C ILE A 286 16.64 -2.82 -7.66
N PHE A 287 17.75 -2.29 -7.17
CA PHE A 287 17.94 -1.95 -5.76
C PHE A 287 16.80 -1.12 -5.13
N PRO A 288 16.26 -0.06 -5.78
CA PRO A 288 15.11 0.70 -5.29
C PRO A 288 13.89 -0.14 -4.90
N PHE A 289 13.62 -1.25 -5.59
CA PHE A 289 12.48 -2.12 -5.30
C PHE A 289 12.67 -3.00 -4.05
N ILE A 290 13.89 -3.06 -3.53
CA ILE A 290 14.29 -3.88 -2.38
C ILE A 290 14.53 -3.03 -1.14
N SER A 291 14.98 -1.80 -1.35
CA SER A 291 15.46 -0.89 -0.30
C SER A 291 14.34 -0.02 0.32
N ARG A 292 14.65 0.67 1.43
CA ARG A 292 13.80 1.74 2.01
C ARG A 292 14.15 3.11 1.43
N HIS A 293 13.23 4.07 1.58
CA HIS A 293 13.53 5.47 1.33
C HIS A 293 14.69 5.96 2.20
N LEU A 294 15.53 6.83 1.64
CA LEU A 294 16.51 7.59 2.40
C LEU A 294 15.78 8.55 3.35
N THR A 295 16.35 8.77 4.53
CA THR A 295 15.94 9.89 5.39
C THR A 295 16.44 11.21 4.79
N ILE A 296 15.92 12.34 5.29
CA ILE A 296 16.40 13.68 4.89
C ILE A 296 17.91 13.80 5.15
N SER A 297 18.36 13.42 6.35
CA SER A 297 19.77 13.46 6.73
C SER A 297 20.66 12.55 5.87
N GLU A 298 20.16 11.40 5.42
CA GLU A 298 20.91 10.50 4.54
C GLU A 298 20.97 11.05 3.10
N THR A 299 19.93 11.74 2.65
CA THR A 299 19.88 12.39 1.33
C THR A 299 20.92 13.52 1.27
N GLU A 300 20.92 14.41 2.26
CA GLU A 300 21.91 15.49 2.40
C GLU A 300 23.34 14.92 2.41
N ARG A 301 23.56 13.83 3.16
CA ARG A 301 24.89 13.18 3.21
C ARG A 301 25.32 12.59 1.87
N MET A 302 24.40 12.06 1.08
CA MET A 302 24.70 11.51 -0.25
C MET A 302 25.05 12.61 -1.26
N GLU A 303 24.44 13.79 -1.15
CA GLU A 303 24.81 14.95 -1.98
C GLU A 303 26.26 15.38 -1.72
N ASP A 304 26.66 15.45 -0.44
CA ASP A 304 28.05 15.72 -0.05
C ASP A 304 29.02 14.67 -0.59
N LEU A 305 28.68 13.38 -0.46
CA LEU A 305 29.53 12.28 -0.93
C LEU A 305 29.67 12.27 -2.46
N ASN A 306 28.60 12.54 -3.19
CA ASN A 306 28.63 12.63 -4.64
C ASN A 306 29.49 13.81 -5.12
N PHE A 307 29.41 14.95 -4.42
CA PHE A 307 30.28 16.09 -4.67
C PHE A 307 31.76 15.70 -4.47
N LEU A 308 32.10 15.00 -3.40
CA LEU A 308 33.47 14.53 -3.14
C LEU A 308 33.97 13.52 -4.18
N ALA A 309 33.12 12.58 -4.61
CA ALA A 309 33.47 11.60 -5.65
C ALA A 309 33.76 12.28 -6.99
N SER A 310 32.99 13.31 -7.37
CA SER A 310 33.19 14.07 -8.61
C SER A 310 34.47 14.90 -8.67
N ILE A 311 35.16 15.07 -7.54
CA ILE A 311 36.46 15.76 -7.45
C ILE A 311 37.63 14.78 -7.61
N LEU A 312 37.38 13.48 -7.42
CA LEU A 312 38.39 12.42 -7.46
C LEU A 312 38.46 11.67 -8.80
N ASP A 313 37.43 11.83 -9.65
CA ASP A 313 37.41 11.43 -11.07
C ASP A 313 37.88 12.57 -11.99
#